data_AF-K0BC91-F1
#
_entry.id   AF-K0BC91-F1
#
_cell.length_a   1.000
_cell.length_b   1.000
_cell.length_c   1.000
_cell.angle_alpha   90.00
_cell.angle_beta   90.00
_cell.angle_gamma   90.00
#
_symmetry.space_group_name_H-M   'P 1'
#
loop_
_entity.id
_entity.type
_entity.pdbx_description
1 polymer ?
#
loop_
_entity_poly.entity_id
_entity_poly.type
_entity_poly.pdbx_seq_one_letter_code
_entity_poly.pdbx_strand_id
1 'polypeptide(L)' 'MNFITKKVLEFQYKKLDDSKKRLNQHLEKRESLINTNSDSKELEKIEKYIGIWNKNIQKIEKEIKKIEEKES' A
#
# COMPACT_ATOMS: atom_id res chain seq x y z
N MET A 1 -18.08 -18.55 -2.11
CA MET A 1 -16.64 -18.57 -1.75
C MET A 1 -16.26 -19.79 -0.93
N ASN A 2 -15.40 -20.66 -1.48
CA ASN A 2 -14.89 -21.84 -0.75
C ASN A 2 -13.87 -21.47 0.35
N PHE A 3 -13.56 -22.41 1.26
CA PHE A 3 -12.67 -22.16 2.41
C PHE A 3 -11.26 -21.68 2.01
N ILE A 4 -10.69 -22.27 0.95
CA ILE A 4 -9.36 -21.90 0.45
C ILE A 4 -9.40 -20.47 -0.09
N THR A 5 -10.39 -20.13 -0.92
CA THR A 5 -10.52 -18.79 -1.48
C THR A 5 -10.71 -17.74 -0.38
N LYS A 6 -11.50 -18.05 0.66
CA LYS A 6 -11.65 -17.16 1.83
C LYS A 6 -10.31 -16.89 2.53
N LYS A 7 -9.48 -17.93 2.73
CA LYS A 7 -8.15 -17.77 3.33
C LYS A 7 -7.20 -16.95 2.47
N VAL A 8 -7.25 -17.13 1.15
CA VAL A 8 -6.48 -16.29 0.21
C VAL A 8 -6.92 -14.84 0.30
N LEU A 9 -8.23 -14.58 0.32
CA LEU A 9 -8.77 -13.22 0.43
C LEU A 9 -8.38 -12.54 1.76
N GLU A 10 -8.51 -13.26 2.89
CA GLU A 10 -8.04 -12.80 4.21
C GLU A 10 -6.55 -12.40 4.17
N PHE A 11 -5.70 -13.20 3.51
CA PHE A 11 -4.28 -12.90 3.37
C PHE A 11 -4.02 -11.67 2.50
N GLN A 12 -4.77 -11.48 1.40
CA GLN A 12 -4.64 -10.31 0.54
C GLN A 12 -5.07 -9.02 1.26
N TYR A 13 -6.14 -9.06 2.04
CA TYR A 13 -6.52 -7.91 2.88
C TYR A 13 -5.47 -7.58 3.93
N LYS A 14 -4.84 -8.59 4.55
CA LYS A 14 -3.74 -8.34 5.50
C LYS A 14 -2.56 -7.64 4.81
N LYS A 15 -2.16 -8.10 3.63
CA LYS A 15 -1.13 -7.43 2.81
C LYS A 15 -1.52 -6.00 2.44
N LEU A 16 -2.79 -5.77 2.15
CA LEU A 16 -3.31 -4.44 1.82
C LEU A 16 -3.19 -3.50 3.02
N ASP A 17 -3.62 -3.94 4.20
CA ASP A 17 -3.51 -3.18 5.45
C ASP A 17 -2.06 -2.84 5.79
N ASP A 18 -1.16 -3.82 5.73
CA ASP A 18 0.27 -3.61 5.96
C ASP A 18 0.88 -2.62 4.96
N SER A 19 0.49 -2.70 3.68
CA SER A 19 0.96 -1.78 2.64
C SER A 19 0.44 -0.35 2.87
N LYS A 20 -0.82 -0.20 3.28
CA LYS A 20 -1.43 1.10 3.64
C LYS A 20 -0.73 1.73 4.85
N LYS A 21 -0.42 0.93 5.88
CA LYS A 21 0.38 1.40 7.04
C LYS A 21 1.76 1.90 6.62
N ARG A 22 2.47 1.16 5.75
CA ARG A 22 3.77 1.58 5.24
C ARG A 22 3.70 2.85 4.42
N LEU A 23 2.69 2.98 3.55
CA LEU A 23 2.44 4.22 2.81
C LEU A 23 2.23 5.40 3.77
N ASN A 24 1.41 5.22 4.80
CA ASN A 24 1.13 6.28 5.78
C ASN A 24 2.40 6.74 6.50
N GLN A 25 3.26 5.80 6.91
CA GLN A 25 4.56 6.13 7.51
C GLN A 25 5.44 6.98 6.58
N HIS A 26 5.42 6.71 5.27
CA HIS A 26 6.16 7.52 4.30
C HIS A 26 5.53 8.90 4.08
N LEU A 27 4.20 9.01 4.10
CA LEU A 27 3.49 10.29 4.02
C LEU A 27 3.76 11.17 5.25
N GLU A 28 3.65 10.62 6.46
CA GLU A 28 3.99 11.31 7.71
C GLU A 28 5.45 11.79 7.70
N LYS A 29 6.37 10.94 7.26
CA LYS A 29 7.79 11.31 7.15
C LYS A 29 8.01 12.41 6.12
N ARG A 30 7.31 12.38 4.99
CA ARG A 30 7.35 13.44 3.97
C ARG A 30 6.90 14.78 4.57
N GLU A 31 5.77 14.80 5.27
CA GLU A 31 5.25 16.01 5.91
C GLU A 31 6.26 16.55 6.94
N SER A 32 6.86 15.68 7.74
CA SER A 32 7.92 16.07 8.68
C SER A 32 9.11 16.71 7.97
N LEU A 33 9.58 16.14 6.86
CA LEU A 33 10.73 16.69 6.11
C LEU A 33 10.42 18.06 5.47
N ILE A 34 9.19 18.25 4.98
CA ILE A 34 8.74 19.55 4.46
C ILE A 34 8.77 20.60 5.57
N ASN A 35 8.28 20.25 6.76
CA ASN A 35 8.23 21.17 7.90
C ASN A 35 9.61 21.53 8.47
N THR A 36 10.63 20.69 8.25
CA THR A 36 12.00 20.93 8.74
C THR A 36 12.94 21.55 7.69
N ASN A 37 12.43 22.00 6.54
CA ASN A 37 13.25 22.47 5.40
C ASN A 37 14.36 21.46 5.03
N SER A 38 14.03 20.17 5.07
CA SER A 38 15.01 19.11 4.83
C SER A 38 15.51 19.07 3.39
N ASP A 39 16.67 18.45 3.24
CA ASP A 39 17.43 18.36 2.00
C ASP A 39 16.61 17.72 0.87
N SER A 40 16.66 18.33 -0.33
CA SER A 40 15.83 17.96 -1.49
C SER A 40 15.97 16.48 -1.89
N LYS A 41 17.15 15.90 -1.67
CA LYS A 41 17.43 14.47 -1.93
C LYS A 41 16.66 13.51 -1.03
N GLU A 42 16.38 13.87 0.21
CA GLU A 42 15.62 13.01 1.12
C GLU A 42 14.14 13.02 0.77
N LEU A 43 13.61 14.18 0.41
CA LEU A 43 12.24 14.32 -0.11
C LEU A 43 12.06 13.48 -1.39
N GLU A 44 12.98 13.55 -2.34
CA GLU A 44 12.91 12.75 -3.57
C GLU A 44 12.90 11.23 -3.29
N LYS A 45 13.69 10.77 -2.31
CA LYS A 45 13.68 9.36 -1.89
C LYS A 45 12.32 8.96 -1.31
N ILE A 46 11.74 9.78 -0.44
CA ILE A 46 10.43 9.48 0.16
C ILE A 46 9.33 9.48 -0.90
N GLU A 47 9.34 10.42 -1.84
CA GLU A 47 8.40 10.44 -2.97
C GLU A 47 8.47 9.17 -3.82
N LYS A 48 9.68 8.65 -4.07
CA LYS A 48 9.86 7.35 -4.77
C LYS A 48 9.22 6.21 -3.98
N TYR A 49 9.40 6.16 -2.66
CA TYR A 49 8.78 5.13 -1.82
C TYR A 49 7.25 5.24 -1.81
N ILE A 50 6.70 6.45 -1.70
CA ILE A 50 5.25 6.71 -1.81
C ILE A 50 4.72 6.15 -3.15
N GLY A 51 5.40 6.45 -4.25
CA GLY A 51 5.03 5.95 -5.58
C GLY A 51 5.07 4.42 -5.69
N ILE A 52 6.06 3.76 -5.09
CA ILE A 52 6.16 2.29 -5.05
C ILE A 52 4.99 1.69 -4.26
N TRP A 53 4.72 2.21 -3.05
CA TRP A 53 3.66 1.68 -2.19
C TRP A 53 2.28 1.89 -2.77
N ASN A 54 2.01 3.05 -3.39
CA ASN A 54 0.76 3.29 -4.13
C ASN A 54 0.55 2.26 -5.25
N LYS A 55 1.59 1.96 -6.05
CA LYS A 55 1.51 0.93 -7.09
C LYS A 55 1.27 -0.46 -6.52
N ASN A 56 1.88 -0.79 -5.37
CA ASN A 56 1.67 -2.07 -4.71
C ASN A 56 0.23 -2.21 -4.19
N ILE A 57 -0.30 -1.17 -3.54
CA ILE A 57 -1.69 -1.14 -3.07
C ILE A 57 -2.66 -1.38 -4.22
N GLN A 58 -2.51 -0.66 -5.35
CA GLN A 58 -3.36 -0.83 -6.53
C GLN A 58 -3.31 -2.26 -7.10
N LYS A 59 -2.15 -2.93 -7.07
CA LYS A 59 -2.03 -4.33 -7.52
C LYS A 59 -2.80 -5.26 -6.59
N ILE A 60 -2.66 -5.10 -5.28
CA ILE A 60 -3.36 -5.91 -4.28
C ILE A 60 -4.88 -5.71 -4.39
N GLU A 61 -5.34 -4.46 -4.52
CA GLU A 61 -6.77 -4.14 -4.69
C GLU A 61 -7.35 -4.77 -5.96
N LYS A 62 -6.59 -4.76 -7.07
CA LYS A 62 -6.99 -5.46 -8.31
C LYS A 62 -7.06 -6.98 -8.12
N GLU A 63 -6.16 -7.58 -7.36
CA GLU A 63 -6.19 -9.02 -7.07
C GLU A 63 -7.38 -9.41 -6.20
N ILE A 64 -7.66 -8.64 -5.15
CA ILE A 64 -8.83 -8.79 -4.29
C ILE A 64 -10.11 -8.75 -5.13
N LYS A 65 -10.28 -7.69 -5.93
CA LYS A 65 -11.45 -7.52 -6.79
C LYS A 65 -11.65 -8.70 -7.75
N LYS A 66 -10.57 -9.20 -8.37
CA LYS A 66 -10.63 -10.38 -9.24
C LYS A 66 -11.07 -11.66 -8.51
N ILE A 67 -10.71 -11.80 -7.23
CA ILE A 67 -11.12 -12.96 -6.41
C ILE A 67 -12.60 -12.84 -6.06
N GLU A 68 -13.05 -11.65 -5.65
CA GLU A 68 -14.44 -11.37 -5.29
C GLU A 68 -15.39 -11.53 -6.49
N GLU A 69 -14.99 -11.03 -7.67
CA GLU A 69 -15.76 -11.15 -8.91
C GLU A 69 -15.89 -12.61 -9.40
N LYS A 70 -14.89 -13.46 -9.16
CA LYS A 70 -14.92 -14.87 -9.54
C LYS A 70 -15.83 -15.73 -8.66
N GLU A 71 -16.15 -15.24 -7.46
CA GLU A 71 -16.87 -15.99 -6.42
C GLU A 71 -18.23 -15.36 -6.09
N SER A 72 -18.59 -14.28 -6.82
CA SER A 72 -19.94 -13.70 -6.89
C SER A 72 -20.77 -14.42 -7.95
#